data_AF-A0A2K3PDC1-F1
#
_entry.id   AF-A0A2K3PDC1-F1
#
_cell.length_a   1.000
_cell.length_b   1.000
_cell.length_c   1.000
_cell.angle_alpha   90.00
_cell.angle_beta   90.00
_cell.angle_gamma   90.00
#
_symmetry.space_group_name_H-M   'P 1'
#
loop_
_entity.id
_entity.type
_entity.pdbx_description
1 polymer ?
#
loop_
_entity_poly.entity_id
_entity_poly.type
_entity_poly.pdbx_seq_one_letter_code
_entity_poly.pdbx_strand_id
1 'polypeptide(L)'
;RSSDWKAANAYKDSGLIYNGRVEGINSGGLLLRFYSLMGFLPYPQLSPVHSCKEPNKPIQEIAKDMLGSILSVKVIDVDEESRKLVLSEKKASWSKYSKYVNLGDIFIGRVCSVEDYGAFVELRFPDGLYHLTGLIHISEVSWDLVQDVRDFLTKGEEVRAKVISVDRVKSRITLSIKQLEDDPLLETLDKVIPQDGSAAPDSVSDIIKPLPGLETILEELLQEDGIFDARISRQGFEKRVVSQDLQLWLSNAPPMEQRFTLLARAGRQVQEILLKTSLDQEGIKKAIQRVLERVP
;
A
#
# COMPACT_ATOMS: atom_id res chain seq x y z
N ARG A 1 0.70 40.45 -26.78
CA ARG A 1 1.77 39.51 -27.19
C ARG A 1 2.84 39.35 -26.11
N SER A 2 3.68 40.33 -25.76
CA SER A 2 4.63 40.15 -24.63
C SER A 2 3.95 40.04 -23.25
N SER A 3 2.79 40.70 -23.06
CA SER A 3 2.00 40.55 -21.82
C SER A 3 1.49 39.13 -21.57
N ASP A 4 1.20 38.38 -22.64
CA ASP A 4 0.66 37.01 -22.52
C ASP A 4 1.77 36.02 -22.10
N TRP A 5 3.03 36.26 -22.52
CA TRP A 5 4.20 35.49 -22.08
C TRP A 5 4.55 35.77 -20.62
N LYS A 6 4.45 37.02 -20.19
CA LYS A 6 4.55 37.38 -18.77
C LYS A 6 3.47 36.70 -17.93
N ALA A 7 2.24 36.63 -18.44
CA ALA A 7 1.18 35.87 -17.80
C ALA A 7 1.52 34.37 -17.73
N ALA A 8 1.98 33.76 -18.82
CA ALA A 8 2.39 32.36 -18.81
C ALA A 8 3.50 32.08 -17.80
N ASN A 9 4.50 32.96 -17.68
CA ASN A 9 5.55 32.84 -16.69
C ASN A 9 5.01 33.00 -15.26
N ALA A 10 4.12 33.96 -15.03
CA ALA A 10 3.44 34.10 -13.75
C ALA A 10 2.64 32.83 -13.37
N TYR A 11 2.02 32.13 -14.33
CA TYR A 11 1.34 30.85 -14.10
C TYR A 11 2.32 29.69 -13.83
N LYS A 12 3.53 29.73 -14.40
CA LYS A 12 4.63 28.79 -14.09
C LYS A 12 5.09 28.96 -12.65
N ASP A 13 5.36 30.19 -12.23
CA ASP A 13 5.84 30.53 -10.87
C ASP A 13 4.76 30.32 -9.79
N SER A 14 3.54 30.82 -10.03
CA SER A 14 2.42 30.64 -9.09
C SER A 14 1.88 29.21 -9.06
N GLY A 15 2.15 28.44 -10.12
CA GLY A 15 1.66 27.09 -10.28
C GLY A 15 0.14 26.98 -10.36
N LEU A 16 -0.54 28.04 -10.81
CA LEU A 16 -1.99 28.10 -10.99
C LEU A 16 -2.46 27.13 -12.08
N ILE A 17 -3.70 26.67 -11.92
CA ILE A 17 -4.37 25.81 -12.89
C ILE A 17 -5.13 26.71 -13.86
N TYR A 18 -4.89 26.51 -15.15
CA TYR A 18 -5.56 27.22 -16.23
C TYR A 18 -6.50 26.27 -16.97
N ASN A 19 -7.69 26.74 -17.34
CA ASN A 19 -8.63 25.96 -18.14
C ASN A 19 -8.48 26.36 -19.61
N GLY A 20 -7.75 25.55 -20.38
CA GLY A 20 -7.48 25.80 -21.80
C GLY A 20 -8.41 25.01 -22.71
N ARG A 21 -8.89 25.64 -23.79
CA ARG A 21 -9.62 24.95 -24.85
C ARG A 21 -8.65 24.29 -25.82
N VAL A 22 -8.90 23.03 -26.17
CA VAL A 22 -8.15 22.34 -27.23
C VAL A 22 -8.59 22.88 -28.59
N GLU A 23 -7.67 23.50 -29.33
CA GLU A 23 -7.92 24.07 -30.66
C GLU A 23 -7.42 23.17 -31.78
N GLY A 24 -6.42 22.33 -31.51
CA GLY A 24 -5.81 21.49 -32.53
C GLY A 24 -5.02 20.33 -31.96
N ILE A 25 -4.57 19.44 -32.84
CA ILE A 25 -3.80 18.24 -32.51
C ILE A 25 -2.61 18.18 -33.45
N ASN A 26 -1.46 17.83 -32.90
CA ASN A 26 -0.25 17.51 -33.63
C ASN A 26 0.13 16.04 -33.41
N SER A 27 1.08 15.54 -34.21
CA SER A 27 1.56 14.15 -34.15
C SER A 27 2.12 13.74 -32.78
N GLY A 28 2.50 14.69 -31.93
CA GLY A 28 3.05 14.44 -30.60
C GLY A 28 2.23 14.96 -29.40
N GLY A 29 1.06 15.58 -29.63
CA GLY A 29 0.26 16.14 -28.53
C GLY A 29 -0.88 17.07 -28.96
N LEU A 30 -1.55 17.66 -27.98
CA LEU A 30 -2.65 18.61 -28.17
C LEU A 30 -2.14 20.05 -28.18
N LEU A 31 -2.83 20.91 -28.93
CA LEU A 31 -2.64 22.35 -28.91
C LEU A 31 -3.80 23.00 -28.16
N LEU A 32 -3.49 23.67 -27.05
CA LEU A 32 -4.46 24.39 -26.25
C LEU A 32 -4.26 25.89 -26.38
N ARG A 33 -5.37 26.63 -26.44
CA ARG A 33 -5.35 28.09 -26.38
C ARG A 33 -5.09 28.54 -24.95
N PHE A 34 -4.05 29.33 -24.74
CA PHE A 34 -3.73 30.02 -23.49
C PHE A 34 -3.77 31.54 -23.74
N TYR A 35 -4.89 32.19 -23.40
CA TYR A 35 -5.17 33.58 -23.79
C TYR A 35 -4.95 33.80 -25.31
N SER A 36 -3.98 34.62 -25.70
CA SER A 36 -3.61 34.90 -27.09
C SER A 36 -2.52 33.97 -27.64
N LEU A 37 -2.03 33.03 -26.82
CA LEU A 37 -0.93 32.11 -27.13
C LEU A 37 -1.44 30.69 -27.38
N MET A 38 -0.62 29.91 -28.07
CA MET A 38 -0.85 28.49 -28.29
C MET A 38 0.13 27.70 -27.42
N GLY A 39 -0.40 26.90 -26.50
CA GLY A 39 0.35 25.96 -25.68
C GLY A 39 0.30 24.57 -26.26
N PHE A 40 1.43 23.88 -26.18
CA PHE A 40 1.58 22.49 -26.57
C PHE A 40 1.51 21.60 -25.33
N LEU A 41 0.64 20.60 -25.38
CA LEU A 41 0.50 19.58 -24.35
C LEU A 41 0.90 18.22 -24.95
N PRO A 42 2.08 17.69 -24.60
CA PRO A 42 2.54 16.42 -25.14
C PRO A 42 1.73 15.25 -24.56
N TYR A 43 1.49 14.19 -25.35
CA TYR A 43 0.69 13.03 -24.92
C TYR A 43 1.09 12.43 -23.56
N PRO A 44 2.39 12.31 -23.19
CA PRO A 44 2.77 11.79 -21.87
C PRO A 44 2.31 12.65 -20.69
N GLN A 45 1.92 13.91 -20.93
CA GLN A 45 1.43 14.87 -19.93
C GLN A 45 -0.11 14.98 -19.90
N LEU A 46 -0.82 14.23 -20.74
CA LEU A 46 -2.28 14.07 -20.64
C LEU A 46 -2.66 13.24 -19.42
N SER A 47 -3.77 13.59 -18.78
CA SER A 47 -4.22 12.80 -17.63
C SER A 47 -4.64 11.38 -18.07
N PRO A 48 -4.44 10.37 -17.21
CA PRO A 48 -4.79 8.99 -17.56
C PRO A 48 -6.29 8.71 -17.71
N VAL A 49 -7.14 9.60 -17.22
CA VAL A 49 -8.61 9.57 -17.39
C VAL A 49 -9.08 9.35 -18.83
N HIS A 50 -8.33 9.84 -19.81
CA HIS A 50 -8.70 9.72 -21.22
C HIS A 50 -8.15 8.43 -21.87
N SER A 51 -7.02 7.91 -21.40
CA SER A 51 -6.49 6.61 -21.84
C SER A 51 -7.37 5.42 -21.41
N CYS A 52 -8.08 5.55 -20.29
CA CYS A 52 -8.83 4.44 -19.71
C CYS A 52 -10.25 4.24 -20.26
N LYS A 53 -10.85 5.24 -20.92
CA LYS A 53 -12.20 5.07 -21.50
C LYS A 53 -12.22 4.11 -22.69
N GLU A 54 -11.16 4.07 -23.49
CA GLU A 54 -11.12 3.26 -24.71
C GLU A 54 -9.71 2.71 -24.99
N PRO A 55 -9.31 1.60 -24.34
CA PRO A 55 -7.94 1.05 -24.42
C PRO A 55 -7.53 0.55 -25.83
N ASN A 56 -8.48 0.42 -26.77
CA ASN A 56 -8.25 -0.13 -28.11
C ASN A 56 -8.21 0.93 -29.24
N LYS A 57 -8.35 2.24 -28.95
CA LYS A 57 -8.26 3.28 -29.97
C LYS A 57 -6.85 3.90 -30.02
N PRO A 58 -6.30 4.19 -31.22
CA PRO A 58 -5.03 4.88 -31.32
C PRO A 58 -5.12 6.25 -30.63
N ILE A 59 -4.05 6.67 -29.96
CA ILE A 59 -3.97 7.94 -29.21
C ILE A 59 -4.40 9.15 -30.06
N GLN A 60 -4.22 9.07 -31.37
CA GLN A 60 -4.64 10.07 -32.35
C GLN A 60 -6.17 10.23 -32.50
N GLU A 61 -6.95 9.15 -32.35
CA GLU A 61 -8.42 9.19 -32.42
C GLU A 61 -9.03 9.71 -31.11
N ILE A 62 -8.45 9.34 -29.97
CA ILE A 62 -8.82 9.91 -28.66
C ILE A 62 -8.56 11.42 -28.67
N ALA A 63 -7.43 11.86 -29.23
CA ALA A 63 -7.11 13.26 -29.37
C ALA A 63 -8.13 14.04 -30.22
N LYS A 64 -8.67 13.44 -31.29
CA LYS A 64 -9.70 14.04 -32.16
C LYS A 64 -11.01 14.29 -31.44
N ASP A 65 -11.45 13.35 -30.60
CA ASP A 65 -12.66 13.50 -29.79
C ASP A 65 -12.54 14.65 -28.76
N MET A 66 -11.30 14.97 -28.35
CA MET A 66 -11.01 16.02 -27.37
C MET A 66 -10.95 17.44 -27.98
N LEU A 67 -11.12 17.60 -29.30
CA LEU A 67 -11.14 18.92 -29.94
C LEU A 67 -12.31 19.77 -29.40
N GLY A 68 -12.02 20.99 -28.99
CA GLY A 68 -13.01 21.91 -28.41
C GLY A 68 -13.32 21.67 -26.93
N SER A 69 -12.84 20.58 -26.33
CA SER A 69 -12.96 20.35 -24.89
C SER A 69 -12.09 21.31 -24.08
N ILE A 70 -12.55 21.64 -22.88
CA ILE A 70 -11.82 22.49 -21.93
C ILE A 70 -11.04 21.56 -20.99
N LEU A 71 -9.71 21.66 -20.99
CA LEU A 71 -8.83 20.89 -20.10
C LEU A 71 -8.22 21.80 -19.04
N SER A 72 -8.23 21.35 -17.79
CA SER A 72 -7.48 21.98 -16.71
C SER A 72 -6.00 21.60 -16.82
N VAL A 73 -5.16 22.56 -17.16
CA VAL A 73 -3.72 22.37 -17.40
C VAL A 73 -2.90 23.33 -16.56
N LYS A 74 -1.67 22.92 -16.25
CA LYS A 74 -0.67 23.74 -15.56
C LYS A 74 0.50 24.00 -16.49
N VAL A 75 1.05 25.20 -16.41
CA VAL A 75 2.24 25.58 -17.18
C VAL A 75 3.47 24.91 -16.56
N ILE A 76 4.19 24.11 -17.34
CA ILE A 76 5.47 23.53 -16.90
C ILE A 76 6.61 24.39 -17.38
N ASP A 77 6.57 24.73 -18.66
CA ASP A 77 7.68 25.37 -19.32
C ASP A 77 7.20 26.48 -20.25
N VAL A 78 7.96 27.57 -20.26
CA VAL A 78 7.66 28.79 -20.98
C VAL A 78 8.98 29.26 -21.57
N ASP A 79 9.01 29.31 -22.88
CA ASP A 79 10.15 29.78 -23.65
C ASP A 79 9.66 30.88 -24.59
N GLU A 80 9.98 32.14 -24.26
CA GLU A 80 9.51 33.31 -25.02
C GLU A 80 10.25 33.44 -26.37
N GLU A 81 11.52 33.02 -26.42
CA GLU A 81 12.38 33.13 -27.60
C GLU A 81 11.91 32.19 -28.72
N SER A 82 11.73 30.90 -28.40
CA SER A 82 11.19 29.89 -29.31
C SER A 82 9.66 29.90 -29.38
N ARG A 83 9.00 30.78 -28.61
CA ARG A 83 7.54 30.88 -28.48
C ARG A 83 6.91 29.52 -28.17
N LYS A 84 7.54 28.76 -27.30
CA LYS A 84 7.09 27.43 -26.88
C LYS A 84 6.51 27.51 -25.48
N LEU A 85 5.24 27.15 -25.37
CA LEU A 85 4.56 27.02 -24.09
C LEU A 85 4.21 25.55 -23.90
N VAL A 86 4.74 24.91 -22.85
CA VAL A 86 4.46 23.51 -22.53
C VAL A 86 3.50 23.41 -21.35
N LEU A 87 2.37 22.76 -21.60
CA LEU A 87 1.29 22.58 -20.65
C LEU A 87 1.22 21.12 -20.21
N SER A 88 0.74 20.87 -18.98
CA SER A 88 0.49 19.53 -18.47
C SER A 88 -0.80 19.46 -17.68
N GLU A 89 -1.62 18.50 -18.06
CA GLU A 89 -2.85 18.16 -17.36
C GLU A 89 -2.53 17.30 -16.13
N LYS A 90 -1.59 16.36 -16.25
CA LYS A 90 -1.14 15.52 -15.12
C LYS A 90 -0.73 16.34 -13.90
N LYS A 91 0.03 17.43 -14.08
CA LYS A 91 0.44 18.30 -12.96
C LYS A 91 -0.74 19.05 -12.35
N ALA A 92 -1.74 19.45 -13.15
CA ALA A 92 -2.94 20.11 -12.66
C ALA A 92 -3.79 19.13 -11.82
N SER A 93 -3.98 17.91 -12.33
CA SER A 93 -4.62 16.81 -11.60
C SER A 93 -3.87 16.51 -10.30
N TRP A 94 -2.54 16.42 -10.34
CA TRP A 94 -1.74 16.23 -9.12
C TRP A 94 -1.99 17.31 -8.06
N SER A 95 -1.96 18.59 -8.43
CA SER A 95 -2.21 19.68 -7.48
C SER A 95 -3.61 19.66 -6.87
N LYS A 96 -4.62 19.18 -7.60
CA LYS A 96 -5.99 19.01 -7.08
C LYS A 96 -6.12 17.77 -6.20
N TYR A 97 -5.73 16.61 -6.71
CA TYR A 97 -6.02 15.32 -6.11
C TYR A 97 -5.04 14.89 -5.02
N SER A 98 -3.80 15.41 -5.03
CA SER A 98 -2.83 15.09 -3.98
C SER A 98 -3.34 15.43 -2.57
N LYS A 99 -4.19 16.45 -2.42
CA LYS A 99 -4.77 16.84 -1.13
C LYS A 99 -5.71 15.79 -0.54
N TYR A 100 -6.29 14.94 -1.38
CA TYR A 100 -7.23 13.90 -0.97
C TYR A 100 -6.55 12.55 -0.73
N VAL A 101 -5.24 12.45 -0.97
CA VAL A 101 -4.47 11.24 -0.73
C VAL A 101 -3.65 11.42 0.54
N ASN A 102 -3.95 10.59 1.53
CA ASN A 102 -3.24 10.49 2.80
C ASN A 102 -2.49 9.16 2.90
N LEU A 103 -1.53 9.12 3.83
CA LEU A 103 -0.82 7.88 4.16
C LEU A 103 -1.79 6.89 4.80
N GLY A 104 -1.75 5.64 4.35
CA GLY A 104 -2.62 4.57 4.82
C GLY A 104 -3.94 4.43 4.05
N ASP A 105 -4.28 5.38 3.18
CA ASP A 105 -5.50 5.29 2.37
C ASP A 105 -5.43 4.09 1.42
N ILE A 106 -6.58 3.43 1.22
CA ILE A 106 -6.73 2.29 0.32
C ILE A 106 -7.45 2.74 -0.93
N PHE A 107 -6.81 2.56 -2.08
CA PHE A 107 -7.37 2.88 -3.38
C PHE A 107 -7.50 1.61 -4.24
N ILE A 108 -8.55 1.57 -5.05
CA ILE A 108 -8.61 0.67 -6.20
C ILE A 108 -7.84 1.37 -7.31
N GLY A 109 -6.97 0.65 -8.01
CA GLY A 109 -6.21 1.20 -9.12
C GLY A 109 -6.06 0.21 -10.25
N ARG A 110 -5.73 0.72 -11.44
CA ARG A 110 -5.54 -0.10 -12.64
C ARG A 110 -4.07 -0.13 -13.03
N VAL A 111 -3.53 -1.31 -13.29
CA VAL A 111 -2.13 -1.48 -13.72
C VAL A 111 -1.96 -0.95 -15.14
N CYS A 112 -1.13 0.07 -15.33
CA CYS A 112 -0.88 0.72 -16.60
C CYS A 112 0.34 0.15 -17.33
N SER A 113 1.43 -0.07 -16.58
CA SER A 113 2.64 -0.74 -17.06
C SER A 113 3.28 -1.54 -15.93
N VAL A 114 3.95 -2.63 -16.30
CA VAL A 114 4.69 -3.49 -15.39
C VAL A 114 6.14 -3.53 -15.85
N GLU A 115 7.03 -3.09 -14.98
CA GLU A 115 8.49 -3.08 -15.16
C GLU A 115 9.12 -4.10 -14.20
N ASP A 116 10.39 -4.45 -14.43
CA ASP A 116 11.08 -5.46 -13.63
C ASP A 116 11.25 -5.05 -12.15
N TYR A 117 11.28 -3.75 -11.87
CA TYR A 117 11.41 -3.21 -10.51
C TYR A 117 10.06 -2.89 -9.82
N GLY A 118 8.93 -2.98 -10.55
CA GLY A 118 7.64 -2.60 -10.01
C GLY A 118 6.55 -2.36 -11.05
N ALA A 119 5.36 -1.99 -10.57
CA ALA A 119 4.20 -1.73 -11.42
C ALA A 119 3.68 -0.30 -11.24
N PHE A 120 3.34 0.35 -12.35
CA PHE A 120 2.66 1.64 -12.36
C PHE A 120 1.15 1.43 -12.32
N VAL A 121 0.52 1.95 -11.27
CA VAL A 121 -0.91 1.79 -11.03
C VAL A 121 -1.59 3.15 -10.98
N GLU A 122 -2.64 3.31 -11.77
CA GLU A 122 -3.47 4.50 -11.80
C GLU A 122 -4.56 4.40 -10.73
N LEU A 123 -4.62 5.37 -9.82
CA LEU A 123 -5.53 5.35 -8.68
C LEU A 123 -6.92 5.86 -9.08
N ARG A 124 -7.95 5.07 -8.78
CA ARG A 124 -9.35 5.41 -8.97
C ARG A 124 -9.86 6.25 -7.81
N PHE A 125 -10.32 7.45 -8.10
CA PHE A 125 -10.91 8.36 -7.12
C PHE A 125 -12.42 8.12 -6.95
N PRO A 126 -13.05 8.68 -5.90
CA PRO A 126 -14.49 8.53 -5.64
C PRO A 126 -15.38 8.95 -6.83
N ASP A 127 -14.90 9.88 -7.66
CA ASP A 127 -15.57 10.32 -8.90
C ASP A 127 -15.54 9.25 -10.02
N GLY A 128 -14.97 8.08 -9.76
CA GLY A 128 -14.83 6.98 -10.72
C GLY A 128 -13.72 7.19 -11.76
N LEU A 129 -12.90 8.22 -11.59
CA LEU A 129 -11.89 8.66 -12.54
C LEU A 129 -10.47 8.43 -12.01
N TYR A 130 -9.52 8.28 -12.94
CA TYR A 130 -8.11 7.99 -12.67
C TYR A 130 -7.25 9.25 -12.83
N HIS A 131 -6.94 9.91 -11.71
CA HIS A 131 -6.27 11.22 -11.73
C HIS A 131 -4.78 11.15 -11.39
N LEU A 132 -4.38 10.18 -10.57
CA LEU A 132 -3.01 10.04 -10.09
C LEU A 132 -2.45 8.67 -10.46
N THR A 133 -1.13 8.61 -10.62
CA THR A 133 -0.39 7.37 -10.82
C THR A 133 0.51 7.14 -9.62
N GLY A 134 0.49 5.93 -9.07
CA GLY A 134 1.42 5.46 -8.06
C GLY A 134 2.30 4.33 -8.59
N LEU A 135 3.40 4.09 -7.90
CA LEU A 135 4.33 3.00 -8.18
C LEU A 135 4.25 1.99 -7.04
N ILE A 136 4.09 0.72 -7.39
CA ILE A 136 4.23 -0.41 -6.49
C ILE A 136 5.60 -1.01 -6.73
N HIS A 137 6.47 -0.97 -5.73
CA HIS A 137 7.78 -1.60 -5.83
C HIS A 137 7.64 -3.13 -5.78
N ILE A 138 8.53 -3.89 -6.43
CA ILE A 138 8.49 -5.37 -6.41
C ILE A 138 8.40 -5.94 -4.98
N SER A 139 9.13 -5.36 -4.02
CA SER A 139 9.11 -5.74 -2.60
C SER A 139 7.80 -5.41 -1.86
N GLU A 140 6.90 -4.66 -2.48
CA GLU A 140 5.59 -4.24 -1.97
C GLU A 140 4.43 -4.95 -2.68
N VAL A 141 4.72 -5.79 -3.70
CA VAL A 141 3.73 -6.58 -4.45
C VAL A 141 3.25 -7.76 -3.61
N SER A 142 4.17 -8.52 -3.01
CA SER A 142 3.85 -9.66 -2.16
C SER A 142 4.86 -9.80 -1.01
N TRP A 143 4.48 -10.58 0.01
CA TRP A 143 5.37 -11.00 1.09
C TRP A 143 6.32 -12.14 0.66
N ASP A 144 6.00 -12.85 -0.43
CA ASP A 144 6.83 -13.90 -1.03
C ASP A 144 8.01 -13.33 -1.84
N LEU A 145 9.01 -14.19 -2.13
CA LEU A 145 10.13 -13.84 -3.01
C LEU A 145 9.65 -13.75 -4.47
N VAL A 146 9.21 -12.55 -4.88
CA VAL A 146 8.77 -12.28 -6.25
C VAL A 146 9.99 -12.17 -7.17
N GLN A 147 10.15 -13.11 -8.10
CA GLN A 147 11.20 -13.02 -9.14
C GLN A 147 10.79 -12.10 -10.29
N ASP A 148 9.51 -12.09 -10.67
CA ASP A 148 8.97 -11.24 -11.72
C ASP A 148 7.62 -10.66 -11.28
N VAL A 149 7.45 -9.35 -11.48
CA VAL A 149 6.20 -8.65 -11.13
C VAL A 149 5.06 -9.07 -12.05
N ARG A 150 5.36 -9.53 -13.27
CA ARG A 150 4.37 -9.90 -14.29
C ARG A 150 3.60 -11.17 -13.95
N ASP A 151 4.13 -12.04 -13.10
CA ASP A 151 3.42 -13.21 -12.59
C ASP A 151 2.28 -12.83 -11.61
N PHE A 152 2.39 -11.66 -10.98
CA PHE A 152 1.44 -11.19 -9.97
C PHE A 152 0.53 -10.06 -10.47
N LEU A 153 1.01 -9.26 -11.41
CA LEU A 153 0.31 -8.08 -11.90
C LEU A 153 0.28 -8.09 -13.43
N THR A 154 -0.93 -8.11 -13.98
CA THR A 154 -1.12 -8.01 -15.43
C THR A 154 -1.43 -6.58 -15.84
N LYS A 155 -0.90 -6.13 -16.98
CA LYS A 155 -1.28 -4.84 -17.55
C LYS A 155 -2.80 -4.79 -17.81
N GLY A 156 -3.44 -3.75 -17.29
CA GLY A 156 -4.87 -3.49 -17.44
C GLY A 156 -5.74 -4.07 -16.31
N GLU A 157 -5.16 -4.85 -15.41
CA GLU A 157 -5.83 -5.44 -14.24
C GLU A 157 -6.17 -4.38 -13.18
N GLU A 158 -7.31 -4.56 -12.51
CA GLU A 158 -7.68 -3.75 -11.34
C GLU A 158 -7.14 -4.39 -10.06
N VAL A 159 -6.37 -3.62 -9.31
CA VAL A 159 -5.75 -4.04 -8.05
C VAL A 159 -6.09 -3.07 -6.94
N ARG A 160 -6.26 -3.57 -5.72
CA ARG A 160 -6.32 -2.71 -4.54
C ARG A 160 -4.90 -2.43 -4.10
N ALA A 161 -4.62 -1.23 -3.61
CA ALA A 161 -3.31 -0.82 -3.11
C ALA A 161 -3.45 0.20 -1.98
N LYS A 162 -2.63 0.05 -0.94
CA LYS A 162 -2.52 0.99 0.18
C LYS A 162 -1.41 1.99 -0.07
N VAL A 163 -1.64 3.24 0.30
CA VAL A 163 -0.65 4.32 0.18
C VAL A 163 0.35 4.23 1.32
N ILE A 164 1.62 3.99 1.00
CA ILE A 164 2.69 3.88 2.01
C ILE A 164 3.54 5.13 2.11
N SER A 165 3.66 5.89 1.02
CA SER A 165 4.40 7.14 0.98
C SER A 165 3.83 8.07 -0.08
N VAL A 166 3.79 9.37 0.23
CA VAL A 166 3.35 10.42 -0.70
C VAL A 166 4.38 11.52 -0.75
N ASP A 167 5.18 11.52 -1.81
CA ASP A 167 6.15 12.58 -2.11
C ASP A 167 5.48 13.69 -2.90
N ARG A 168 4.94 14.70 -2.19
CA ARG A 168 4.28 15.86 -2.82
C ARG A 168 5.25 16.71 -3.64
N VAL A 169 6.52 16.78 -3.23
CA VAL A 169 7.58 17.54 -3.92
C VAL A 169 7.93 16.91 -5.26
N LYS A 170 8.18 15.59 -5.26
CA LYS A 170 8.55 14.84 -6.47
C LYS A 170 7.34 14.38 -7.29
N SER A 171 6.13 14.63 -6.79
CA SER A 171 4.87 14.16 -7.37
C SER A 171 4.82 12.64 -7.56
N ARG A 172 5.21 11.89 -6.51
CA ARG A 172 5.25 10.42 -6.54
C ARG A 172 4.42 9.84 -5.39
N ILE A 173 3.69 8.76 -5.68
CA ILE A 173 2.95 7.98 -4.68
C ILE A 173 3.56 6.59 -4.70
N THR A 174 3.98 6.11 -3.54
CA THR A 174 4.38 4.73 -3.37
C THR A 174 3.21 3.96 -2.79
N LEU A 175 2.87 2.87 -3.47
CA LEU A 175 1.73 2.02 -3.17
C LEU A 175 2.23 0.64 -2.76
N SER A 176 1.43 -0.06 -1.97
CA SER A 176 1.72 -1.40 -1.49
C SER A 176 0.49 -2.28 -1.54
N ILE A 177 0.65 -3.49 -2.08
CA ILE A 177 -0.40 -4.50 -2.10
C ILE A 177 -0.29 -5.35 -0.84
N LYS A 178 0.94 -5.68 -0.42
CA LYS A 178 1.19 -6.52 0.75
C LYS A 178 0.62 -5.95 2.06
N GLN A 179 0.53 -4.62 2.17
CA GLN A 179 0.01 -3.92 3.36
C GLN A 179 -1.52 -3.72 3.36
N LEU A 180 -2.25 -4.24 2.35
CA LEU A 180 -3.72 -4.28 2.35
C LEU A 180 -4.27 -5.44 3.18
N GLU A 181 -3.54 -6.54 3.22
CA GLU A 181 -3.82 -7.62 4.15
C GLU A 181 -3.39 -7.09 5.51
N ASP A 182 -4.37 -6.76 6.36
CA ASP A 182 -4.13 -6.58 7.79
C ASP A 182 -3.35 -7.79 8.30
N ASP A 183 -2.40 -7.51 9.19
CA ASP A 183 -1.50 -8.48 9.80
C ASP A 183 -2.25 -9.81 10.08
N PRO A 184 -1.90 -10.94 9.44
CA PRO A 184 -2.60 -12.21 9.63
C PRO A 184 -2.59 -12.68 11.10
N LEU A 185 -1.76 -12.08 11.97
CA LEU A 185 -1.83 -12.26 13.41
C LEU A 185 -3.14 -11.76 14.04
N LEU A 186 -3.66 -10.61 13.62
CA LEU A 186 -4.85 -10.00 14.24
C LEU A 186 -6.14 -10.71 13.80
N GLU A 187 -6.26 -11.09 12.53
CA GLU A 187 -7.45 -11.82 12.04
C GLU A 187 -7.54 -13.26 12.54
N THR A 188 -6.41 -13.93 12.81
CA THR A 188 -6.42 -15.30 13.32
C THR A 188 -6.89 -15.37 14.78
N LEU A 189 -6.74 -14.29 15.56
CA LEU A 189 -7.22 -14.24 16.93
C LEU A 189 -8.71 -13.91 17.02
N ASP A 190 -9.22 -13.05 16.13
CA ASP A 190 -10.63 -12.60 16.15
C ASP A 190 -11.59 -13.63 15.51
N LYS A 191 -11.14 -14.37 14.48
CA LYS A 191 -12.01 -15.32 13.75
C LYS A 191 -12.15 -16.70 14.41
N VAL A 192 -11.31 -17.05 15.39
CA VAL A 192 -11.35 -18.42 15.93
C VAL A 192 -12.44 -18.62 16.96
N ILE A 193 -12.83 -17.66 17.85
CA ILE A 193 -14.06 -17.80 18.67
C ILE A 193 -14.65 -16.44 19.10
N PRO A 194 -15.97 -16.19 18.92
CA PRO A 194 -16.69 -14.98 19.37
C PRO A 194 -16.68 -14.79 20.89
N GLN A 195 -16.80 -13.54 21.33
CA GLN A 195 -17.14 -13.20 22.71
C GLN A 195 -18.58 -13.62 23.01
N ASP A 196 -18.78 -14.80 23.57
CA ASP A 196 -19.97 -15.04 24.40
C ASP A 196 -19.66 -16.03 25.51
N GLY A 197 -20.00 -15.62 26.72
CA GLY A 197 -19.79 -16.41 27.93
C GLY A 197 -20.87 -17.47 28.13
N SER A 198 -20.60 -18.34 29.10
CA SER A 198 -21.51 -19.33 29.72
C SER A 198 -21.59 -20.71 29.06
N ALA A 199 -20.85 -21.68 29.61
CA ALA A 199 -21.45 -22.87 30.24
C ALA A 199 -20.38 -23.81 30.84
N ALA A 200 -20.55 -24.08 32.15
CA ALA A 200 -20.14 -25.22 32.99
C ALA A 200 -18.80 -25.97 32.80
N PRO A 201 -18.11 -26.32 33.91
CA PRO A 201 -16.95 -27.20 33.93
C PRO A 201 -17.41 -28.66 33.97
N ASP A 202 -17.05 -29.49 33.00
CA ASP A 202 -16.90 -30.94 33.20
C ASP A 202 -16.34 -31.59 31.93
N SER A 203 -15.22 -32.30 32.08
CA SER A 203 -14.71 -33.37 31.20
C SER A 203 -14.45 -32.95 29.74
N VAL A 204 -13.24 -32.95 29.20
CA VAL A 204 -12.26 -34.04 29.15
C VAL A 204 -10.89 -33.41 28.87
N SER A 205 -9.86 -33.93 29.52
CA SER A 205 -8.46 -33.66 29.21
C SER A 205 -8.12 -34.16 27.79
N ASP A 206 -8.41 -33.35 26.77
CA ASP A 206 -7.85 -33.55 25.44
C ASP A 206 -6.40 -33.09 25.45
N ILE A 207 -5.53 -34.07 25.27
CA ILE A 207 -4.07 -33.94 25.20
C ILE A 207 -3.75 -33.04 24.01
N ILE A 208 -3.59 -31.74 24.26
CA ILE A 208 -3.06 -30.78 23.28
C ILE A 208 -1.63 -31.22 23.00
N LYS A 209 -1.36 -31.74 21.79
CA LYS A 209 0.01 -32.08 21.38
C LYS A 209 0.77 -30.79 21.09
N PRO A 210 1.80 -30.46 21.89
CA PRO A 210 2.62 -29.27 21.67
C PRO A 210 3.41 -29.39 20.35
N LEU A 211 3.80 -28.24 19.82
CA LEU A 211 4.67 -28.19 18.64
C LEU A 211 6.04 -28.81 18.96
N PRO A 212 6.68 -29.50 18.00
CA PRO A 212 8.03 -30.02 18.20
C PRO A 212 8.99 -28.86 18.53
N GLY A 213 9.73 -28.97 19.63
CA GLY A 213 10.62 -27.92 20.15
C GLY A 213 9.97 -26.93 21.11
N LEU A 214 8.64 -26.79 21.10
CA LEU A 214 7.92 -25.92 22.03
C LEU A 214 7.90 -26.47 23.46
N GLU A 215 7.90 -27.80 23.60
CA GLU A 215 8.01 -28.48 24.89
C GLU A 215 9.27 -28.04 25.64
N THR A 216 10.42 -28.07 24.97
CA THR A 216 11.71 -27.67 25.53
C THR A 216 11.71 -26.19 25.91
N ILE A 217 11.10 -25.34 25.09
CA ILE A 217 10.96 -23.90 25.39
C ILE A 217 10.05 -23.67 26.60
N LEU A 218 8.94 -24.41 26.73
CA LEU A 218 8.05 -24.31 27.88
C LEU A 218 8.73 -24.77 29.17
N GLU A 219 9.49 -25.86 29.12
CA GLU A 219 10.27 -26.34 30.26
C GLU A 219 11.37 -25.35 30.69
N GLU A 220 12.10 -24.77 29.74
CA GLU A 220 13.11 -23.75 30.02
C GLU A 220 12.49 -22.44 30.54
N LEU A 221 11.33 -22.04 30.00
CA LEU A 221 10.59 -20.88 30.51
C LEU A 221 10.11 -21.10 31.94
N LEU A 222 9.77 -22.32 32.34
CA LEU A 222 9.43 -22.65 33.73
C LEU A 222 10.64 -22.64 34.67
N GLN A 223 11.86 -22.75 34.14
CA GLN A 223 13.10 -22.67 34.91
C GLN A 223 13.65 -21.22 35.03
N GLU A 224 13.14 -20.26 34.26
CA GLU A 224 13.55 -18.86 34.35
C GLU A 224 12.92 -18.15 35.56
N ASP A 225 13.74 -17.34 36.24
CA ASP A 225 13.36 -16.59 37.44
C ASP A 225 12.20 -15.62 37.17
N GLY A 226 11.03 -15.91 37.74
CA GLY A 226 9.85 -15.04 37.71
C GLY A 226 8.70 -15.53 36.84
N ILE A 227 8.81 -16.71 36.22
CA ILE A 227 7.70 -17.39 35.52
C ILE A 227 7.15 -18.50 36.44
N PHE A 228 5.85 -18.44 36.75
CA PHE A 228 5.21 -19.35 37.71
C PHE A 228 4.43 -20.48 37.05
N ASP A 229 3.91 -20.26 35.84
CA ASP A 229 3.04 -21.20 35.14
C ASP A 229 3.10 -20.86 33.64
N ALA A 230 3.30 -21.87 32.81
CA ALA A 230 3.30 -21.73 31.35
C ALA A 230 2.42 -22.85 30.79
N ARG A 231 1.24 -22.48 30.28
CA ARG A 231 0.26 -23.46 29.77
C ARG A 231 -0.19 -23.09 28.37
N ILE A 232 -0.27 -24.09 27.51
CA ILE A 232 -0.88 -23.93 26.19
C ILE A 232 -2.38 -23.83 26.40
N SER A 233 -2.96 -22.67 26.08
CA SER A 233 -4.40 -22.43 26.24
C SER A 233 -5.16 -22.75 24.96
N ARG A 234 -4.59 -22.46 23.79
CA ARG A 234 -5.28 -22.56 22.49
C ARG A 234 -4.32 -23.01 21.39
N GLN A 235 -4.86 -23.66 20.36
CA GLN A 235 -4.14 -23.97 19.13
C GLN A 235 -5.00 -23.58 17.93
N GLY A 236 -4.39 -22.92 16.96
CA GLY A 236 -4.96 -22.55 15.68
C GLY A 236 -4.13 -23.08 14.52
N PHE A 237 -4.76 -23.15 13.36
CA PHE A 237 -4.08 -23.45 12.10
C PHE A 237 -4.17 -22.23 11.19
N GLU A 238 -3.01 -21.67 10.85
CA GLU A 238 -2.86 -20.57 9.92
C GLU A 238 -3.00 -21.08 8.48
N LYS A 239 -3.81 -20.37 7.68
CA LYS A 239 -4.15 -20.83 6.32
C LYS A 239 -2.94 -20.86 5.38
N ARG A 240 -1.94 -19.99 5.58
CA ARG A 240 -0.73 -19.85 4.75
C ARG A 240 0.55 -19.90 5.61
N VAL A 241 1.59 -20.57 5.12
CA VAL A 241 2.89 -20.74 5.81
C VAL A 241 3.82 -19.61 5.40
N VAL A 242 4.37 -18.88 6.37
CA VAL A 242 5.36 -17.82 6.09
C VAL A 242 6.77 -18.24 6.53
N SER A 243 6.90 -19.20 7.46
CA SER A 243 8.16 -19.92 7.73
C SER A 243 7.89 -21.28 8.40
N GLN A 244 8.80 -22.25 8.22
CA GLN A 244 8.77 -23.54 8.92
C GLN A 244 9.41 -23.47 10.32
N ASP A 245 10.16 -22.41 10.61
CA ASP A 245 10.86 -22.23 11.89
C ASP A 245 9.91 -21.83 13.03
N LEU A 246 10.24 -22.23 14.26
CA LEU A 246 9.48 -21.90 15.46
C LEU A 246 9.77 -20.44 15.88
N GLN A 247 8.74 -19.59 15.84
CA GLN A 247 8.80 -18.17 16.22
C GLN A 247 7.90 -17.90 17.42
N LEU A 248 8.36 -17.08 18.36
CA LEU A 248 7.61 -16.67 19.55
C LEU A 248 7.33 -15.17 19.52
N TRP A 249 6.07 -14.79 19.75
CA TRP A 249 5.60 -13.42 19.78
C TRP A 249 4.89 -13.14 21.10
N LEU A 250 5.25 -12.02 21.75
CA LEU A 250 4.52 -11.53 22.91
C LEU A 250 3.33 -10.70 22.45
N SER A 251 2.13 -11.02 22.93
CA SER A 251 0.95 -10.20 22.70
C SER A 251 1.09 -8.84 23.40
N ASN A 252 0.68 -7.78 22.72
CA ASN A 252 0.67 -6.40 23.26
C ASN A 252 -0.57 -6.12 24.14
N ALA A 253 -1.36 -7.15 24.46
CA ALA A 253 -2.50 -6.99 25.36
C ALA A 253 -2.03 -6.58 26.76
N PRO A 254 -2.69 -5.60 27.41
CA PRO A 254 -2.32 -5.18 28.75
C PRO A 254 -2.42 -6.37 29.71
N PRO A 255 -1.42 -6.59 30.59
CA PRO A 255 -1.41 -7.73 31.49
C PRO A 255 -2.60 -7.64 32.45
N MET A 256 -3.59 -8.51 32.28
CA MET A 256 -4.62 -8.72 33.29
C MET A 256 -4.07 -9.69 34.32
N GLU A 257 -3.89 -9.23 35.56
CA GLU A 257 -3.48 -10.06 36.70
C GLU A 257 -2.16 -10.83 36.49
N GLN A 258 -1.08 -10.18 36.05
CA GLN A 258 0.24 -10.83 35.88
C GLN A 258 0.22 -12.01 34.88
N ARG A 259 -0.74 -12.01 33.96
CA ARG A 259 -0.84 -12.98 32.86
C ARG A 259 -0.42 -12.32 31.56
N PHE A 260 0.49 -12.97 30.86
CA PHE A 260 0.94 -12.58 29.54
C PHE A 260 0.56 -13.65 28.54
N THR A 261 0.25 -13.23 27.33
CA THR A 261 -0.08 -14.12 26.23
C THR A 261 1.09 -14.19 25.28
N LEU A 262 1.63 -15.38 25.11
CA LEU A 262 2.66 -15.74 24.15
C LEU A 262 2.01 -16.46 22.98
N LEU A 263 2.42 -16.11 21.77
CA LEU A 263 2.00 -16.77 20.55
C LEU A 263 3.21 -17.48 19.96
N ALA A 264 3.14 -18.79 19.89
CA ALA A 264 4.13 -19.61 19.23
C ALA A 264 3.65 -20.01 17.85
N ARG A 265 4.52 -19.93 16.86
CA ARG A 265 4.22 -20.22 15.46
C ARG A 265 5.27 -21.15 14.90
N ALA A 266 4.86 -22.26 14.31
CA ALA A 266 5.73 -23.09 13.49
C ALA A 266 4.95 -23.60 12.27
N GLY A 267 5.39 -23.23 11.07
CA GLY A 267 4.73 -23.65 9.84
C GLY A 267 3.30 -23.10 9.73
N ARG A 268 2.32 -24.01 9.70
CA ARG A 268 0.86 -23.70 9.66
C ARG A 268 0.23 -23.67 11.04
N GLN A 269 0.98 -23.96 12.09
CA GLN A 269 0.42 -24.15 13.42
C GLN A 269 0.79 -22.95 14.28
N VAL A 270 -0.22 -22.39 14.94
CA VAL A 270 -0.05 -21.32 15.92
C VAL A 270 -0.61 -21.83 17.24
N GLN A 271 0.11 -21.62 18.33
CA GLN A 271 -0.30 -21.99 19.68
C GLN A 271 -0.24 -20.78 20.59
N GLU A 272 -1.30 -20.59 21.38
CA GLU A 272 -1.36 -19.58 22.41
C GLU A 272 -0.90 -20.18 23.73
N ILE A 273 0.13 -19.59 24.32
CA ILE A 273 0.69 -19.94 25.61
C ILE A 273 0.33 -18.83 26.58
N LEU A 274 -0.39 -19.20 27.63
CA LEU A 274 -0.68 -18.30 28.73
C LEU A 274 0.43 -18.44 29.77
N LEU A 275 1.20 -17.37 29.94
CA LEU A 275 2.23 -17.26 30.96
C LEU A 275 1.68 -16.53 32.18
N LYS A 276 1.97 -17.05 33.37
CA LYS A 276 1.86 -16.28 34.62
C LYS A 276 3.26 -15.89 35.06
N THR A 277 3.52 -14.60 35.18
CA THR A 277 4.84 -14.10 35.52
C THR A 277 4.75 -12.77 36.26
N SER A 278 5.63 -12.59 37.23
CA SER A 278 5.80 -11.31 37.93
C SER A 278 6.70 -10.33 37.17
N LEU A 279 7.23 -10.71 36.01
CA LEU A 279 8.13 -9.90 35.20
C LEU A 279 7.34 -8.93 34.29
N ASP A 280 7.92 -7.76 34.03
CA ASP A 280 7.42 -6.81 33.03
C ASP A 280 7.67 -7.32 31.60
N GLN A 281 7.00 -6.72 30.61
CA GLN A 281 7.06 -7.11 29.20
C GLN A 281 8.51 -7.21 28.65
N GLU A 282 9.40 -6.31 29.07
CA GLU A 282 10.82 -6.35 28.70
C GLU A 282 11.60 -7.49 29.37
N GLY A 283 11.26 -7.83 30.62
CA GLY A 283 11.84 -8.96 31.34
C GLY A 283 11.49 -10.28 30.66
N ILE A 284 10.22 -10.44 30.27
CA ILE A 284 9.74 -11.62 29.55
C ILE A 284 10.39 -11.73 28.17
N LYS A 285 10.53 -10.62 27.44
CA LYS A 285 11.20 -10.62 26.13
C LYS A 285 12.66 -11.09 26.25
N LYS A 286 13.39 -10.64 27.28
CA LYS A 286 14.76 -11.10 27.57
C LYS A 286 14.80 -12.57 27.97
N ALA A 287 13.85 -13.03 28.78
CA ALA A 287 13.71 -14.43 29.16
C ALA A 287 13.52 -15.32 27.91
N ILE A 288 12.56 -14.98 27.05
CA ILE A 288 12.29 -15.70 25.81
C ILE A 288 13.52 -15.70 24.89
N GLN A 289 14.20 -14.57 24.76
CA GLN A 289 15.40 -14.49 23.92
C GLN A 289 16.51 -15.40 24.43
N ARG A 290 16.74 -15.47 25.75
CA ARG A 290 17.71 -16.39 26.35
C ARG A 290 17.34 -17.85 26.14
N VAL A 291 16.05 -18.19 26.25
CA VAL A 291 15.56 -19.54 26.00
C VAL A 291 15.75 -19.91 24.53
N LEU A 292 15.41 -19.02 23.60
CA LEU A 292 15.64 -19.23 22.16
C LEU A 292 17.14 -19.34 21.80
N GLU A 293 18.04 -18.71 22.55
CA GLU A 293 19.50 -18.87 22.37
C GLU A 293 20.04 -20.19 22.95
N ARG A 294 19.35 -20.80 23.91
CA ARG A 294 19.73 -22.07 24.54
C ARG A 294 19.18 -23.30 23.81
N VAL A 295 18.06 -23.15 23.11
CA VAL A 295 17.42 -24.24 22.35
C VAL A 295 18.02 -24.25 20.94
N PRO A 296 18.65 -25.36 20.50
CA PRO A 296 19.31 -25.48 19.19
C PRO A 296 18.35 -25.68 18.02
#